data_AF-A0AAN7PA48-F1
#
_entry.id   AF-A0AAN7PA48-F1
#
_cell.length_a   1.000
_cell.length_b   1.000
_cell.length_c   1.000
_cell.angle_alpha   90.00
_cell.angle_beta   90.00
_cell.angle_gamma   90.00
#
_symmetry.space_group_name_H-M   'P 1'
#
loop_
_entity.id
_entity.type
_entity.pdbx_description
1 polymer ?
#
loop_
_entity_poly.entity_id
_entity_poly.type
_entity_poly.pdbx_seq_one_letter_code
_entity_poly.pdbx_strand_id
1 'polypeptide(L)'
;MGDAGFPAQHSTTTTVTRVQTNIRYDPSYIKRKEGVLKVIQIALSFIGFICIQCTQFSIHSTGKWFSTVSMFGVWVTGILLVFYLFHIIEKCYKIPWIKFEFFFCAIIALCFLIASSMVAPLGIPAFEAGAFFGFSAMVAYGIDAYFKYVAMRSGALAQGERQITKESTVSTPKY
;
A
#
# COMPACT_ATOMS: atom_id res chain seq x y z
N MET A 1 -37.60 37.72 37.48
CA MET A 1 -36.85 36.46 37.37
C MET A 1 -36.97 36.00 35.93
N GLY A 2 -35.91 36.07 35.14
CA GLY A 2 -35.93 35.62 33.74
C GLY A 2 -35.49 34.17 33.67
N ASP A 3 -36.38 33.28 33.25
CA ASP A 3 -36.09 31.87 33.02
C ASP A 3 -35.08 31.73 31.88
N ALA A 4 -33.86 31.29 32.22
CA ALA A 4 -32.85 30.91 31.25
C ALA A 4 -33.30 29.61 30.57
N GLY A 5 -34.01 29.74 29.44
CA GLY A 5 -34.43 28.61 28.61
C GLY A 5 -33.24 27.77 28.17
N PHE A 6 -33.16 26.54 28.67
CA PHE A 6 -32.16 25.56 28.25
C PHE A 6 -32.42 25.16 26.78
N PRO A 7 -31.40 25.09 25.90
CA PRO A 7 -31.62 24.73 24.51
C PRO A 7 -32.10 23.27 24.40
N ALA A 8 -33.38 23.06 24.09
CA ALA A 8 -34.03 21.75 23.99
C ALA A 8 -33.71 20.97 22.69
N GLN A 9 -32.59 21.27 22.03
CA GLN A 9 -32.19 20.64 20.77
C GLN A 9 -30.82 19.99 20.90
N HIS A 10 -30.79 18.68 21.09
CA HIS A 10 -29.58 17.88 20.95
C HIS A 10 -29.52 17.28 19.54
N SER A 11 -28.65 17.83 18.69
CA SER A 11 -28.36 17.27 17.36
C SER A 11 -27.32 16.15 17.49
N THR A 12 -27.77 14.90 17.67
CA THR A 12 -26.89 13.74 17.67
C THR A 12 -26.56 13.34 16.22
N THR A 13 -25.32 13.59 15.79
CA THR A 13 -24.85 13.18 14.46
C THR A 13 -24.27 11.77 14.54
N THR A 14 -25.02 10.75 14.12
CA THR A 14 -24.52 9.37 14.05
C THR A 14 -23.77 9.15 12.74
N THR A 15 -22.46 8.93 12.79
CA THR A 15 -21.65 8.66 11.60
C THR A 15 -21.68 7.16 11.28
N VAL A 16 -22.57 6.73 10.39
CA VAL A 16 -22.61 5.32 9.95
C VAL A 16 -21.72 5.15 8.72
N THR A 17 -20.54 4.55 8.89
CA THR A 17 -19.65 4.23 7.77
C THR A 17 -20.17 2.98 7.04
N ARG A 18 -20.73 3.12 5.84
CA ARG A 18 -21.07 1.99 4.96
C ARG A 18 -20.05 1.88 3.84
N VAL A 19 -19.19 0.87 3.91
CA VAL A 19 -18.30 0.49 2.80
C VAL A 19 -19.15 -0.29 1.79
N GLN A 20 -19.24 0.19 0.55
CA GLN A 20 -19.82 -0.59 -0.55
C GLN A 20 -18.96 -1.85 -0.73
N THR A 21 -19.55 -3.05 -0.69
CA THR A 21 -18.80 -4.32 -0.75
C THR A 21 -19.04 -5.08 -2.06
N ASN A 22 -19.36 -4.33 -3.13
CA ASN A 22 -19.60 -4.92 -4.44
C ASN A 22 -18.27 -5.18 -5.14
N ILE A 23 -18.01 -6.44 -5.49
CA ILE A 23 -16.81 -6.83 -6.25
C ILE A 23 -16.97 -6.29 -7.67
N ARG A 24 -16.22 -5.24 -7.99
CA ARG A 24 -16.20 -4.64 -9.32
C ARG A 24 -14.77 -4.50 -9.81
N TYR A 25 -14.56 -4.85 -11.07
CA TYR A 25 -13.31 -4.57 -11.76
C TYR A 25 -13.25 -3.09 -12.11
N ASP A 26 -12.34 -2.34 -11.47
CA ASP A 26 -12.11 -0.94 -11.79
C ASP A 26 -10.67 -0.72 -12.29
N PRO A 27 -10.44 -0.70 -13.62
CA PRO A 27 -9.12 -0.45 -14.19
C PRO A 27 -8.61 0.96 -13.91
N SER A 28 -9.48 1.87 -13.45
CA SER A 28 -9.09 3.21 -13.02
C SER A 28 -8.17 3.19 -11.80
N TYR A 29 -8.14 2.09 -11.03
CA TYR A 29 -7.23 1.94 -9.90
C TYR A 29 -5.75 1.96 -10.32
N ILE A 30 -5.41 1.37 -11.47
CA ILE A 30 -4.03 1.39 -11.99
C ILE A 30 -3.57 2.82 -12.31
N LYS A 31 -4.51 3.74 -12.61
CA LYS A 31 -4.21 5.16 -12.87
C LYS A 31 -4.13 6.01 -11.60
N ARG A 32 -4.55 5.49 -10.44
CA ARG A 32 -4.38 6.19 -9.17
C ARG A 32 -2.93 6.12 -8.72
N LYS A 33 -2.52 7.10 -7.90
CA LYS A 33 -1.15 7.24 -7.38
C LYS A 33 -0.62 5.94 -6.79
N GLU A 34 -1.45 5.24 -6.01
CA GLU A 34 -1.07 3.96 -5.38
C GLU A 34 -0.90 2.81 -6.39
N GLY A 35 -1.73 2.75 -7.44
CA GLY A 35 -1.62 1.74 -8.48
C GLY A 35 -0.34 1.91 -9.30
N VAL A 36 -0.02 3.14 -9.71
CA VAL A 36 1.19 3.45 -10.48
C VAL A 36 2.46 3.11 -9.68
N LEU A 37 2.49 3.42 -8.38
CA LEU A 37 3.65 3.09 -7.54
C LEU A 37 3.89 1.58 -7.47
N LYS A 38 2.83 0.77 -7.31
CA LYS A 38 2.95 -0.70 -7.31
C LYS A 38 3.46 -1.24 -8.65
N VAL A 39 3.00 -0.68 -9.78
CA VAL A 39 3.48 -1.06 -11.11
C VAL A 39 4.96 -0.74 -11.28
N ILE A 40 5.40 0.45 -10.84
CA ILE A 40 6.82 0.85 -10.88
C ILE A 40 7.67 -0.08 -10.01
N GLN A 41 7.22 -0.42 -8.81
CA GLN A 41 7.91 -1.37 -7.92
C GLN A 41 8.08 -2.74 -8.58
N ILE A 42 7.02 -3.27 -9.18
CA ILE A 42 7.06 -4.56 -9.90
C ILE A 42 8.04 -4.49 -11.06
N ALA A 43 7.97 -3.44 -11.89
CA ALA A 43 8.85 -3.28 -13.04
C ALA A 43 10.32 -3.21 -12.63
N LEU A 44 10.66 -2.37 -11.65
CA LEU A 44 12.04 -2.22 -11.16
C LEU A 44 12.56 -3.53 -10.55
N SER A 45 11.74 -4.21 -9.74
CA SER A 45 12.10 -5.49 -9.12
C SER A 45 12.30 -6.60 -10.16
N PHE A 46 11.47 -6.63 -11.21
CA PHE A 46 11.56 -7.63 -12.27
C PHE A 46 12.76 -7.39 -13.19
N ILE A 47 13.03 -6.13 -13.55
CA ILE A 47 14.23 -5.77 -14.33
C ILE A 47 15.49 -6.10 -13.54
N GLY A 48 15.56 -5.71 -12.25
CA GLY A 48 16.68 -6.06 -11.38
C GLY A 48 16.89 -7.58 -11.27
N PHE A 49 15.80 -8.35 -11.16
CA PHE A 49 15.85 -9.81 -11.16
C PHE A 49 16.46 -10.37 -12.45
N ILE A 50 15.99 -9.90 -13.61
CA ILE A 50 16.51 -10.35 -14.92
C ILE A 50 18.00 -10.02 -15.04
N CYS A 51 18.43 -8.83 -14.63
CA CYS A 51 19.84 -8.43 -14.65
C CYS A 51 20.73 -9.41 -13.86
N ILE A 52 20.31 -9.84 -12.68
CA ILE A 52 21.03 -10.82 -11.87
C ILE A 52 20.95 -12.22 -12.49
N GLN A 53 19.80 -12.60 -13.05
CA GLN A 53 19.57 -13.96 -13.56
C GLN A 53 20.29 -14.25 -14.88
N CYS A 54 20.49 -13.24 -15.72
CA CYS A 54 21.20 -13.37 -17.00
C CYS A 54 22.71 -13.59 -16.85
N THR A 55 23.28 -13.49 -15.65
CA THR A 55 24.72 -13.68 -15.42
C THR A 55 25.05 -15.13 -15.02
N GLN A 56 26.17 -15.65 -15.51
CA GLN A 56 26.65 -17.01 -15.19
C GLN A 56 27.01 -17.17 -13.70
N PHE A 57 27.24 -16.06 -13.00
CA PHE A 57 27.48 -15.99 -11.55
C PHE A 57 26.21 -16.00 -10.69
N SER A 58 25.03 -16.28 -11.28
CA SER A 58 23.75 -16.37 -10.56
C SER A 58 23.76 -17.43 -9.43
N ILE A 59 24.74 -18.34 -9.40
CA ILE A 59 24.89 -19.38 -8.37
C ILE A 59 25.45 -18.81 -7.05
N HIS A 60 26.09 -17.63 -7.10
CA HIS A 60 26.65 -16.98 -5.91
C HIS A 60 25.54 -16.64 -4.90
N SER A 61 25.79 -16.85 -3.62
CA SER A 61 24.80 -16.71 -2.54
C SER A 61 24.13 -15.35 -2.53
N THR A 62 24.89 -14.30 -2.84
CA THR A 62 24.41 -12.92 -2.94
C THR A 62 23.37 -12.71 -4.05
N GLY A 63 23.59 -13.28 -5.23
CA GLY A 63 22.63 -13.21 -6.34
C GLY A 63 21.33 -13.96 -6.03
N LYS A 64 21.43 -15.09 -5.34
CA LYS A 64 20.26 -15.86 -4.87
C LYS A 64 19.44 -15.11 -3.83
N TRP A 65 20.09 -14.39 -2.91
CA TRP A 65 19.41 -13.53 -1.95
C TRP A 65 18.63 -12.41 -2.66
N PHE A 66 19.28 -11.67 -3.57
CA PHE A 66 18.62 -10.63 -4.36
C PHE A 66 17.43 -11.19 -5.16
N SER A 67 17.63 -12.33 -5.81
CA SER A 67 16.62 -13.03 -6.60
C SER A 67 15.39 -13.41 -5.77
N THR A 68 15.59 -13.94 -4.56
CA THR A 68 14.51 -14.28 -3.62
C THR A 68 13.72 -13.04 -3.20
N VAL A 69 14.42 -11.95 -2.82
CA VAL A 69 13.80 -10.69 -2.40
C VAL A 69 12.99 -10.08 -3.54
N SER A 70 13.54 -10.04 -4.75
CA SER A 70 12.85 -9.50 -5.92
C SER A 70 11.60 -10.31 -6.28
N MET A 71 11.70 -11.64 -6.26
CA MET A 71 10.57 -12.52 -6.57
C MET A 71 9.47 -12.36 -5.51
N PHE A 72 9.84 -12.37 -4.23
CA PHE A 72 8.87 -12.16 -3.14
C PHE A 72 8.20 -10.77 -3.22
N GLY A 73 8.98 -9.72 -3.53
CA GLY A 73 8.46 -8.37 -3.78
C GLY A 73 7.43 -8.34 -4.91
N VAL A 74 7.76 -8.93 -6.07
CA VAL A 74 6.87 -8.99 -7.24
C VAL A 74 5.58 -9.77 -6.95
N TRP A 75 5.68 -10.97 -6.35
CA TRP A 75 4.49 -11.78 -6.07
C TRP A 75 3.55 -11.10 -5.09
N VAL A 76 4.07 -10.60 -3.96
CA VAL A 76 3.21 -10.02 -2.94
C VAL A 76 2.62 -8.67 -3.40
N THR A 77 3.41 -7.81 -4.05
CA THR A 77 2.88 -6.56 -4.63
C THR A 77 1.88 -6.82 -5.77
N GLY A 78 2.12 -7.83 -6.60
CA GLY A 78 1.22 -8.25 -7.68
C GLY A 78 -0.11 -8.76 -7.14
N ILE A 79 -0.09 -9.64 -6.12
CA ILE A 79 -1.31 -10.15 -5.48
C ILE A 79 -2.09 -9.00 -4.82
N LEU A 80 -1.40 -8.09 -4.13
CA LEU A 80 -2.04 -6.89 -3.56
C LEU A 80 -2.70 -6.04 -4.66
N LEU A 81 -2.00 -5.80 -5.77
CA LEU A 81 -2.53 -5.03 -6.90
C LEU A 81 -3.81 -5.67 -7.46
N VAL A 82 -3.84 -7.00 -7.60
CA VAL A 82 -5.04 -7.74 -8.02
C VAL A 82 -6.17 -7.58 -7.00
N PHE A 83 -5.89 -7.70 -5.70
CA PHE A 83 -6.90 -7.52 -4.66
C PHE A 83 -7.51 -6.12 -4.64
N TYR A 84 -6.70 -5.08 -4.90
CA TYR A 84 -7.19 -3.72 -5.08
C TYR A 84 -8.04 -3.56 -6.36
N LEU A 85 -7.60 -4.14 -7.47
CA LEU A 85 -8.27 -4.06 -8.77
C LEU A 85 -9.69 -4.65 -8.75
N PHE A 86 -9.87 -5.76 -8.02
CA PHE A 86 -11.16 -6.43 -7.85
C PHE A 86 -11.97 -5.94 -6.64
N HIS A 87 -11.52 -4.91 -5.91
CA HIS A 87 -12.20 -4.39 -4.72
C HIS A 87 -12.43 -5.46 -3.61
N ILE A 88 -11.62 -6.52 -3.59
CA ILE A 88 -11.71 -7.60 -2.57
C ILE A 88 -11.37 -7.05 -1.18
N ILE A 89 -10.52 -6.02 -1.13
CA ILE A 89 -10.09 -5.35 0.11
C ILE A 89 -11.27 -4.70 0.85
N GLU A 90 -12.29 -4.23 0.13
CA GLU A 90 -13.51 -3.66 0.72
C GLU A 90 -14.36 -4.73 1.43
N LYS A 91 -14.34 -5.97 0.92
CA LYS A 91 -14.98 -7.13 1.58
C LYS A 91 -14.28 -7.46 2.90
N CYS A 92 -12.97 -7.31 2.94
CA CYS A 92 -12.10 -7.61 4.08
C CYS A 92 -11.80 -6.39 4.96
N TYR A 93 -12.76 -5.49 5.15
CA TYR A 93 -12.60 -4.24 5.93
C TYR A 93 -12.16 -4.43 7.40
N LYS A 94 -12.30 -5.63 7.96
CA LYS A 94 -11.84 -5.95 9.33
C LYS A 94 -10.32 -6.00 9.45
N ILE A 95 -9.61 -6.24 8.34
CA ILE A 95 -8.15 -6.34 8.33
C ILE A 95 -7.57 -4.92 8.17
N PRO A 96 -6.62 -4.49 9.03
CA PRO A 96 -5.99 -3.19 8.90
C PRO A 96 -4.98 -3.18 7.73
N TRP A 97 -5.49 -3.18 6.50
CA TRP A 97 -4.71 -3.31 5.26
C TRP A 97 -3.59 -2.28 5.13
N ILE A 98 -3.83 -1.00 5.46
CA ILE A 98 -2.79 0.04 5.38
C ILE A 98 -1.60 -0.28 6.29
N LYS A 99 -1.84 -0.84 7.49
CA LYS A 99 -0.76 -1.23 8.41
C LYS A 99 0.04 -2.38 7.82
N PHE A 100 -0.64 -3.41 7.32
CA PHE A 100 0.00 -4.56 6.69
C PHE A 100 0.88 -4.14 5.51
N GLU A 101 0.34 -3.29 4.63
CA GLU A 101 1.08 -2.76 3.49
C GLU A 101 2.30 -1.93 3.89
N PHE A 102 2.15 -1.07 4.91
CA PHE A 102 3.26 -0.28 5.42
C PHE A 102 4.42 -1.16 5.90
N PHE A 103 4.14 -2.17 6.74
CA PHE A 103 5.17 -3.08 7.23
C PHE A 103 5.80 -3.89 6.11
N PHE A 104 4.99 -4.42 5.19
CA PHE A 104 5.49 -5.15 4.04
C PHE A 104 6.44 -4.29 3.19
N CYS A 105 6.02 -3.07 2.87
CA CYS A 105 6.78 -2.13 2.06
C CYS A 105 8.10 -1.72 2.73
N ALA A 106 8.08 -1.49 4.04
CA ALA A 106 9.28 -1.17 4.82
C ALA A 106 10.28 -2.34 4.88
N ILE A 107 9.79 -3.57 5.09
CA ILE A 107 10.63 -4.78 5.12
C ILE A 107 11.28 -5.00 3.76
N ILE A 108 10.50 -4.92 2.68
CA ILE A 108 11.01 -5.10 1.31
C ILE A 108 12.05 -4.03 0.96
N ALA A 109 11.80 -2.76 1.30
CA ALA A 109 12.78 -1.70 1.09
C ALA A 109 14.12 -1.99 1.78
N LEU A 110 14.08 -2.44 3.05
CA LEU A 110 15.27 -2.82 3.80
C LEU A 110 15.97 -4.03 3.18
N CYS A 111 15.22 -5.05 2.76
CA CYS A 111 15.77 -6.21 2.07
C CYS A 111 16.46 -5.82 0.75
N PHE A 112 15.87 -4.92 -0.05
CA PHE A 112 16.50 -4.41 -1.27
C PHE A 112 17.74 -3.55 -0.99
N LEU A 113 17.75 -2.79 0.11
CA LEU A 113 18.94 -2.05 0.54
C LEU A 113 20.11 -2.99 0.83
N ILE A 114 19.87 -4.05 1.62
CA ILE A 114 20.89 -5.06 1.94
C ILE A 114 21.30 -5.81 0.67
N ALA A 115 20.34 -6.28 -0.13
CA ALA A 115 20.62 -7.06 -1.33
C ALA A 115 21.45 -6.26 -2.34
N SER A 116 21.09 -5.00 -2.58
CA SER A 116 21.85 -4.12 -3.50
C SER A 116 23.25 -3.82 -2.96
N SER A 117 23.39 -3.62 -1.65
CA SER A 117 24.70 -3.35 -1.02
C SER A 117 25.63 -4.56 -1.06
N MET A 118 25.11 -5.79 -1.02
CA MET A 118 25.92 -7.00 -1.14
C MET A 118 26.37 -7.25 -2.60
N VAL A 119 25.56 -6.88 -3.57
CA VAL A 119 25.82 -7.09 -5.00
C VAL A 119 26.76 -6.02 -5.57
N ALA A 120 26.66 -4.77 -5.09
CA ALA A 120 27.46 -3.63 -5.55
C ALA A 120 29.00 -3.82 -5.54
N PRO A 121 29.64 -4.38 -4.49
CA PRO A 121 31.11 -4.47 -4.44
C PRO A 121 31.70 -5.58 -5.33
N LEU A 122 30.89 -6.40 -6.01
CA LEU A 122 31.37 -7.55 -6.78
C LEU A 122 32.00 -7.16 -8.13
N GLY A 123 31.84 -5.90 -8.59
CA GLY A 123 32.49 -5.38 -9.80
C GLY A 123 32.09 -6.09 -11.11
N ILE A 124 30.99 -6.83 -11.10
CA ILE A 124 30.44 -7.51 -12.27
C ILE A 124 29.37 -6.58 -12.88
N PRO A 125 29.42 -6.24 -14.18
CA PRO A 125 28.54 -5.23 -14.77
C PRO A 125 27.04 -5.58 -14.63
N ALA A 126 26.70 -6.88 -14.70
CA ALA A 126 25.33 -7.35 -14.49
C ALA A 126 24.85 -7.13 -13.04
N PHE A 127 25.75 -7.27 -12.08
CA PHE A 127 25.52 -7.06 -10.66
C PHE A 127 25.41 -5.57 -10.32
N GLU A 128 26.23 -4.73 -10.94
CA GLU A 128 26.10 -3.27 -10.82
C GLU A 128 24.76 -2.76 -11.36
N ALA A 129 24.33 -3.24 -12.53
CA ALA A 129 23.02 -2.92 -13.08
C ALA A 129 21.89 -3.40 -12.15
N GLY A 130 21.99 -4.64 -11.64
CA GLY A 130 21.03 -5.17 -10.66
C GLY A 130 20.98 -4.34 -9.37
N ALA A 131 22.13 -3.88 -8.87
CA ALA A 131 22.22 -3.01 -7.70
C ALA A 131 21.58 -1.65 -7.95
N PHE A 132 21.78 -1.04 -9.12
CA PHE A 132 21.12 0.22 -9.50
C PHE A 132 19.58 0.08 -9.50
N PHE A 133 19.06 -0.97 -10.13
CA PHE A 133 17.62 -1.23 -10.14
C PHE A 133 17.10 -1.62 -8.74
N GLY A 134 17.89 -2.33 -7.93
CA GLY A 134 17.56 -2.66 -6.55
C GLY A 134 17.49 -1.44 -5.63
N PHE A 135 18.43 -0.50 -5.75
CA PHE A 135 18.36 0.79 -5.03
C PHE A 135 17.17 1.63 -5.50
N SER A 136 16.89 1.64 -6.80
CA SER A 136 15.71 2.31 -7.34
C SER A 136 14.41 1.71 -6.80
N ALA A 137 14.33 0.37 -6.72
CA ALA A 137 13.21 -0.34 -6.11
C ALA A 137 13.09 0.01 -4.62
N MET A 138 14.21 0.04 -3.87
CA MET A 138 14.23 0.45 -2.46
C MET A 138 13.61 1.84 -2.27
N VAL A 139 13.98 2.81 -3.11
CA VAL A 139 13.39 4.16 -3.06
C VAL A 139 11.89 4.13 -3.39
N ALA A 140 11.47 3.38 -4.41
CA ALA A 140 10.07 3.26 -4.78
C ALA A 140 9.21 2.63 -3.66
N TYR A 141 9.72 1.60 -3.00
CA TYR A 141 9.10 1.02 -1.80
C TYR A 141 9.15 2.00 -0.60
N GLY A 142 10.23 2.75 -0.43
CA GLY A 142 10.32 3.78 0.62
C GLY A 142 9.26 4.89 0.47
N ILE A 143 9.04 5.37 -0.76
CA ILE A 143 8.03 6.40 -1.06
C ILE A 143 6.62 5.87 -0.80
N ASP A 144 6.33 4.63 -1.21
CA ASP A 144 5.02 4.01 -0.97
C ASP A 144 4.76 3.81 0.54
N ALA A 145 5.78 3.36 1.28
CA ALA A 145 5.71 3.27 2.74
C ALA A 145 5.44 4.64 3.39
N TYR A 146 6.06 5.71 2.90
CA TYR A 146 5.80 7.06 3.39
C TYR A 146 4.35 7.50 3.12
N PHE A 147 3.83 7.29 1.91
CA PHE A 147 2.42 7.61 1.61
C PHE A 147 1.45 6.80 2.46
N LYS A 148 1.74 5.52 2.70
CA LYS A 148 0.93 4.69 3.61
C LYS A 148 1.04 5.16 5.06
N TYR A 149 2.20 5.63 5.51
CA TYR A 149 2.37 6.23 6.82
C TYR A 149 1.52 7.50 6.99
N VAL A 150 1.52 8.39 5.98
CA VAL A 150 0.66 9.58 5.98
C VAL A 150 -0.82 9.20 6.00
N ALA A 151 -1.22 8.22 5.19
CA ALA A 151 -2.60 7.71 5.15
C ALA A 151 -3.04 7.08 6.48
N MET A 152 -2.14 6.39 7.19
CA MET A 152 -2.40 5.88 8.55
C MET A 152 -2.64 7.02 9.54
N ARG A 153 -1.84 8.10 9.48
CA ARG A 153 -2.03 9.24 10.38
C ARG A 153 -3.33 10.00 10.10
N SER A 154 -3.78 10.06 8.86
CA SER A 154 -5.05 10.72 8.49
C SER A 154 -6.28 9.85 8.78
N GLY A 155 -6.10 8.59 9.22
CA GLY A 155 -7.21 7.65 9.45
C GLY A 155 -7.98 7.33 8.16
N ALA A 156 -7.30 7.40 7.01
CA ALA A 156 -7.89 7.11 5.72
C ALA A 156 -8.28 5.63 5.62
N LEU A 157 -9.31 5.33 4.84
CA LEU A 157 -9.65 3.94 4.48
C LEU A 157 -8.70 3.45 3.40
N ALA A 158 -8.35 2.15 3.43
CA ALA A 158 -7.45 1.54 2.44
C ALA A 158 -8.03 1.59 1.02
N GLN A 159 -9.34 1.40 0.90
CA GLN A 159 -10.12 1.59 -0.32
C GLN A 159 -11.60 1.79 0.07
N GLY A 160 -12.33 2.59 -0.70
CA GLY A 160 -13.75 2.87 -0.50
C GLY A 160 -14.05 4.26 0.09
N GLU A 161 -15.23 4.80 -0.24
CA GLU A 161 -15.72 6.09 0.25
C GLU A 161 -16.36 5.93 1.64
N ARG A 162 -16.01 6.78 2.61
CA ARG A 162 -16.86 6.95 3.80
C ARG A 162 -18.10 7.72 3.38
N GLN A 163 -19.18 7.01 3.08
CA GLN A 163 -20.51 7.62 3.01
C GLN A 163 -20.88 8.15 4.41
N ILE A 164 -20.72 9.44 4.64
CA ILE A 164 -21.15 10.11 5.87
C ILE A 164 -22.62 10.48 5.68
N THR A 165 -23.54 9.58 6.06
CA THR A 165 -24.95 9.94 6.16
C THR A 165 -25.12 10.82 7.40
N LYS A 166 -25.42 12.11 7.20
CA LYS A 166 -25.87 12.99 8.28
C LYS A 166 -27.37 12.75 8.49
N GLU A 167 -27.74 11.96 9.49
CA GLU A 167 -29.15 11.81 9.89
C GLU A 167 -29.46 12.87 10.97
N SER A 168 -30.35 13.82 10.66
CA SER A 168 -30.84 14.82 11.61
C SER A 168 -32.13 14.32 12.26
N THR A 169 -32.03 13.67 13.42
CA THR A 169 -33.22 13.26 14.18
C THR A 169 -33.72 14.44 15.02
N VAL A 170 -34.84 15.04 14.62
CA VAL A 170 -35.56 16.04 15.43
C VAL A 170 -36.45 15.29 16.43
N SER A 171 -36.05 15.25 17.70
CA SER A 171 -36.92 14.76 18.77
C SER A 171 -37.89 15.86 19.20
N THR A 172 -39.14 15.81 18.73
CA THR A 172 -40.21 16.65 19.27
C THR A 172 -40.59 16.14 20.65
N PRO A 173 -40.55 16.97 21.72
CA PRO A 173 -41.02 16.54 23.03
C PRO A 173 -42.51 16.20 22.94
N LYS A 174 -42.88 15.01 23.44
CA LYS A 174 -44.29 14.64 23.63
C LYS A 174 -44.82 15.43 24.82
N TYR A 175 -45.86 16.24 24.58
CA TYR A 175 -46.65 16.91 25.59
C TYR A 175 -47.44 15.91 26.44
#